data_AF-A0A8A2VHT9-F1
#
_entry.id   AF-A0A8A2VHT9-F1
#
_cell.length_a   1.000
_cell.length_b   1.000
_cell.length_c   1.000
_cell.angle_alpha   90.00
_cell.angle_beta   90.00
_cell.angle_gamma   90.00
#
_symmetry.space_group_name_H-M   'P 1'
#
loop_
_entity.id
_entity.type
_entity.pdbx_description
1 polymer ?
#
loop_
_entity_poly.entity_id
_entity_poly.type
_entity_poly.pdbx_seq_one_letter_code
_entity_poly.pdbx_strand_id
1 'polypeptide(L)'
;MNEEFITNGIKNDRFLKALTLVDQFESEMVREIRNVAEATAEQAPALFVDDPTPQKSVNLRRNSPPLGNMRMDTEMSRVNASGERLTWNLAIEWAQPEIHGHDEPSDQALSVVLYKIKDCPMEDYQRVKQATRQESRWDAIQFDDDVWNSDWGIFYIPVTNGPEITDGFQTLQEHFLEFGEQFGEPASTN
;
A
#
# COMPACT_ATOMS: atom_id res chain seq x y z
N MET A 1 3.00 -11.71 -34.21
CA MET A 1 4.33 -11.68 -33.55
C MET A 1 5.38 -11.57 -34.64
N ASN A 2 6.33 -10.64 -34.53
CA ASN A 2 7.26 -10.24 -35.59
C ASN A 2 8.65 -10.94 -35.40
N GLU A 3 9.23 -11.54 -36.44
CA GLU A 3 10.57 -12.17 -36.41
C GLU A 3 11.68 -11.20 -35.96
N GLU A 4 11.59 -9.94 -36.37
CA GLU A 4 12.46 -8.85 -35.93
C GLU A 4 12.33 -8.61 -34.42
N PHE A 5 11.12 -8.68 -33.87
CA PHE A 5 10.89 -8.53 -32.42
C PHE A 5 11.55 -9.68 -31.64
N ILE A 6 11.39 -10.92 -32.09
CA ILE A 6 12.02 -12.10 -31.46
C ILE A 6 13.54 -12.00 -31.55
N THR A 7 14.06 -11.65 -32.72
CA THR A 7 15.52 -11.46 -32.94
C THR A 7 16.07 -10.37 -32.03
N ASN A 8 15.34 -9.25 -31.89
CA ASN A 8 15.72 -8.17 -30.98
C ASN A 8 15.66 -8.61 -29.51
N GLY A 9 14.69 -9.44 -29.11
CA GLY A 9 14.64 -9.99 -27.76
C GLY A 9 15.85 -10.85 -27.39
N ILE A 10 16.37 -11.63 -28.35
CA ILE A 10 17.53 -12.51 -28.16
C ILE A 10 18.84 -11.72 -28.21
N LYS A 11 18.98 -10.78 -29.16
CA LYS A 11 20.22 -10.02 -29.35
C LYS A 11 20.58 -9.22 -28.10
N ASN A 12 21.87 -9.24 -27.75
CA ASN A 12 22.44 -8.52 -26.60
C ASN A 12 21.75 -8.83 -25.27
N ASP A 13 21.16 -10.02 -25.17
CA ASP A 13 20.44 -10.51 -24.00
C ASP A 13 19.30 -9.57 -23.56
N ARG A 14 18.67 -8.85 -24.50
CA ARG A 14 17.66 -7.83 -24.17
C ARG A 14 16.51 -8.40 -23.33
N PHE A 15 16.04 -9.60 -23.65
CA PHE A 15 15.03 -10.29 -22.85
C PHE A 15 15.52 -10.58 -21.42
N LEU A 16 16.72 -11.14 -21.27
CA LEU A 16 17.30 -11.43 -19.96
C LEU A 16 17.52 -10.14 -19.15
N LYS A 17 18.01 -9.07 -19.77
CA LYS A 17 18.16 -7.75 -19.14
C LYS A 17 16.82 -7.19 -18.68
N ALA A 18 15.77 -7.34 -19.48
CA ALA A 18 14.43 -6.92 -19.09
C ALA A 18 13.93 -7.71 -17.86
N LEU A 19 14.17 -9.03 -17.82
CA LEU A 19 13.86 -9.85 -16.63
C LEU A 19 14.66 -9.38 -15.41
N THR A 20 15.97 -9.18 -15.55
CA THR A 20 16.82 -8.70 -14.45
C THR A 20 16.37 -7.33 -13.93
N LEU A 21 15.94 -6.43 -14.81
CA LEU A 21 15.42 -5.12 -14.40
C LEU A 21 14.13 -5.25 -13.60
N VAL A 22 13.22 -6.15 -13.99
CA VAL A 22 11.99 -6.44 -13.23
C VAL A 22 12.33 -7.02 -11.86
N ASP A 23 13.24 -8.00 -11.80
CA ASP A 23 13.65 -8.65 -10.54
C ASP A 23 14.31 -7.65 -9.57
N GLN A 24 15.17 -6.77 -10.10
CA GLN A 24 15.82 -5.72 -9.33
C GLN A 24 14.80 -4.72 -8.81
N PHE A 25 13.90 -4.25 -9.67
CA PHE A 25 12.85 -3.32 -9.27
C PHE A 25 11.95 -3.90 -8.19
N GLU A 26 11.46 -5.14 -8.37
CA GLU A 26 10.63 -5.81 -7.36
C GLU A 26 11.38 -5.97 -6.02
N SER A 27 12.64 -6.40 -6.06
CA SER A 27 13.44 -6.59 -4.85
C SER A 27 13.62 -5.29 -4.06
N GLU A 28 13.93 -4.19 -4.76
CA GLU A 28 14.11 -2.87 -4.16
C GLU A 28 12.81 -2.34 -3.55
N MET A 29 11.70 -2.41 -4.29
CA MET A 29 10.39 -1.97 -3.79
C MET A 29 9.90 -2.80 -2.59
N VAL A 30 10.04 -4.13 -2.65
CA VAL A 30 9.67 -5.03 -1.55
C VAL A 30 10.50 -4.75 -0.31
N ARG A 31 11.78 -4.44 -0.48
CA ARG A 31 12.66 -4.06 0.62
C ARG A 31 12.21 -2.74 1.24
N GLU A 32 11.88 -1.74 0.43
CA GLU A 32 11.42 -0.44 0.92
C GLU A 32 10.13 -0.58 1.76
N ILE A 33 9.12 -1.26 1.23
CA ILE A 33 7.84 -1.48 1.94
C ILE A 33 8.08 -2.27 3.23
N ARG A 34 8.96 -3.29 3.20
CA ARG A 34 9.34 -4.07 4.38
C ARG A 34 9.97 -3.20 5.46
N ASN A 35 10.96 -2.38 5.09
CA ASN A 35 11.67 -1.53 6.04
C ASN A 35 10.70 -0.58 6.75
N VAL A 36 9.76 0.01 6.02
CA VAL A 36 8.73 0.89 6.61
C VAL A 36 7.80 0.09 7.53
N ALA A 37 7.36 -1.10 7.13
CA ALA A 37 6.48 -1.93 7.93
C ALA A 37 7.15 -2.36 9.26
N GLU A 38 8.40 -2.84 9.19
CA GLU A 38 9.19 -3.26 10.36
C GLU A 38 9.47 -2.06 11.28
N ALA A 39 9.91 -0.92 10.73
CA ALA A 39 10.17 0.29 11.51
C ALA A 39 8.90 0.83 12.20
N THR A 40 7.72 0.65 11.60
CA THR A 40 6.44 1.05 12.22
C THR A 40 6.10 0.15 13.40
N ALA A 41 6.27 -1.17 13.23
CA ALA A 41 6.03 -2.13 14.30
C ALA A 41 7.00 -1.94 15.48
N GLU A 42 8.25 -1.59 15.20
CA GLU A 42 9.26 -1.25 16.22
C GLU A 42 8.92 0.04 16.98
N GLN A 43 8.36 1.05 16.31
CA GLN A 43 7.99 2.34 16.92
C GLN A 43 6.74 2.27 17.79
N ALA A 44 5.77 1.42 17.43
CA ALA A 44 4.50 1.29 18.15
C ALA A 44 4.15 -0.18 18.41
N PRO A 45 4.95 -0.91 19.20
CA PRO A 45 4.77 -2.35 19.41
C PRO A 45 3.39 -2.71 19.99
N ALA A 46 2.77 -1.81 20.77
CA ALA A 46 1.44 -2.02 21.33
C ALA A 46 0.32 -2.14 20.27
N LEU A 47 0.52 -1.62 19.06
CA LEU A 47 -0.45 -1.70 17.97
C LEU A 47 -0.42 -3.07 17.27
N PHE A 48 0.62 -3.86 17.48
CA PHE A 48 0.87 -5.11 16.76
C PHE A 48 0.97 -6.31 17.71
N VAL A 49 0.89 -7.51 17.15
CA VAL A 49 1.13 -8.75 17.90
C VAL A 49 2.61 -8.88 18.31
N ASP A 50 2.92 -9.81 19.22
CA ASP A 50 4.29 -10.03 19.73
C ASP A 50 5.34 -10.29 18.62
N ASP A 51 4.94 -10.99 17.56
CA ASP A 51 5.77 -11.21 16.34
C ASP A 51 5.05 -10.64 15.10
N PRO A 52 5.23 -9.35 14.80
CA PRO A 52 4.52 -8.69 13.71
C PRO A 52 5.31 -8.78 12.40
N THR A 53 5.83 -9.97 12.06
CA THR A 53 6.62 -10.16 10.84
C THR A 53 5.79 -9.83 9.58
N PRO A 54 6.17 -8.81 8.78
CA PRO A 54 5.38 -8.42 7.62
C PRO A 54 5.41 -9.46 6.49
N GLN A 55 4.21 -9.86 6.05
CA GLN A 55 3.99 -10.87 5.03
C GLN A 55 3.91 -10.23 3.64
N LYS A 56 4.81 -10.65 2.74
CA LYS A 56 4.89 -10.15 1.36
C LYS A 56 3.75 -10.71 0.51
N SER A 57 3.13 -9.85 -0.30
CA SER A 57 2.28 -10.25 -1.42
C SER A 57 2.56 -9.37 -2.64
N VAL A 58 2.77 -9.99 -3.81
CA VAL A 58 3.03 -9.29 -5.07
C VAL A 58 2.09 -9.83 -6.14
N ASN A 59 1.36 -8.94 -6.79
CA ASN A 59 0.44 -9.27 -7.87
C ASN A 59 0.69 -8.33 -9.05
N LEU A 60 1.41 -8.79 -10.07
CA LEU A 60 1.63 -8.03 -11.31
C LEU A 60 0.74 -8.64 -12.40
N ARG A 61 -0.47 -8.09 -12.60
CA ARG A 61 -1.46 -8.63 -13.53
C ARG A 61 -1.73 -7.65 -14.67
N ARG A 62 -1.20 -7.94 -15.86
CA ARG A 62 -1.64 -7.26 -17.08
C ARG A 62 -3.14 -7.55 -17.25
N ASN A 63 -3.99 -6.53 -17.09
CA ASN A 63 -5.45 -6.53 -17.33
C ASN A 63 -6.39 -6.80 -16.13
N SER A 64 -5.99 -6.49 -14.89
CA SER A 64 -6.95 -6.28 -13.79
C SER A 64 -6.94 -4.83 -13.34
N PRO A 65 -8.01 -4.34 -12.69
CA PRO A 65 -7.88 -3.27 -11.71
C PRO A 65 -7.50 -3.88 -10.34
N PRO A 66 -6.43 -3.39 -9.69
CA PRO A 66 -5.30 -2.64 -10.25
C PRO A 66 -4.46 -3.45 -11.24
N LEU A 67 -3.67 -2.74 -12.05
CA LEU A 67 -2.72 -3.30 -13.02
C LEU A 67 -1.58 -4.06 -12.32
N GLY A 68 -1.28 -3.67 -11.08
CA GLY A 68 -0.48 -4.47 -10.18
C GLY A 68 -0.32 -3.84 -8.81
N ASN A 69 0.14 -4.63 -7.85
CA ASN A 69 0.53 -4.15 -6.54
C ASN A 69 1.69 -4.96 -5.95
N MET A 70 2.41 -4.32 -5.04
CA MET A 70 3.33 -4.96 -4.11
C MET A 70 2.96 -4.48 -2.71
N ARG A 71 2.82 -5.40 -1.75
CA ARG A 71 2.32 -5.07 -0.41
C ARG A 71 2.97 -5.90 0.68
N MET A 72 2.93 -5.35 1.89
CA MET A 72 3.20 -6.02 3.15
C MET A 72 1.94 -6.02 4.01
N ASP A 73 1.60 -7.19 4.55
CA ASP A 73 0.52 -7.38 5.52
C ASP A 73 1.14 -7.60 6.90
N THR A 74 0.78 -6.76 7.88
CA THR A 74 1.29 -6.82 9.25
C THR A 74 0.14 -6.97 10.22
N GLU A 75 0.14 -8.04 11.01
CA GLU A 75 -0.94 -8.34 11.95
C GLU A 75 -0.98 -7.35 13.14
N MET A 76 -2.15 -6.79 13.39
CA MET A 76 -2.37 -5.87 14.50
C MET A 76 -2.79 -6.60 15.77
N SER A 77 -2.58 -5.98 16.93
CA SER A 77 -2.99 -6.53 18.22
C SER A 77 -4.52 -6.59 18.37
N ARG A 78 -5.23 -5.62 17.80
CA ARG A 78 -6.69 -5.51 17.91
C ARG A 78 -7.43 -6.58 17.11
N VAL A 79 -8.54 -7.02 17.69
CA VAL A 79 -9.52 -7.93 17.09
C VAL A 79 -10.87 -7.21 17.03
N ASN A 80 -11.59 -7.35 15.92
CA ASN A 80 -12.91 -6.75 15.76
C ASN A 80 -14.01 -7.55 16.48
N ALA A 81 -15.25 -7.06 16.42
CA ALA A 81 -16.40 -7.69 17.10
C ALA A 81 -16.75 -9.09 16.56
N SER A 82 -16.34 -9.44 15.34
CA SER A 82 -16.53 -10.78 14.78
C SER A 82 -15.41 -11.75 15.14
N GLY A 83 -14.38 -11.30 15.87
CA GLY A 83 -13.24 -12.13 16.25
C GLY A 83 -12.13 -12.16 15.20
N GLU A 84 -12.20 -11.33 14.15
CA GLU A 84 -11.15 -11.22 13.13
C GLU A 84 -10.06 -10.24 13.58
N ARG A 85 -8.81 -10.62 13.36
CA ARG A 85 -7.66 -9.78 13.68
C ARG A 85 -7.46 -8.74 12.58
N LEU A 86 -7.31 -7.48 12.97
CA LEU A 86 -7.03 -6.42 12.01
C LEU A 86 -5.65 -6.62 11.39
N THR A 87 -5.50 -6.25 10.12
CA THR A 87 -4.22 -6.29 9.41
C THR A 87 -3.91 -4.92 8.85
N TRP A 88 -2.75 -4.37 9.19
CA TRP A 88 -2.22 -3.19 8.52
C TRP A 88 -1.57 -3.60 7.20
N ASN A 89 -2.16 -3.14 6.11
CA ASN A 89 -1.71 -3.40 4.75
C ASN A 89 -1.03 -2.15 4.19
N LEU A 90 0.27 -2.22 3.93
CA LEU A 90 1.06 -1.15 3.31
C LEU A 90 1.45 -1.57 1.89
N ALA A 91 1.21 -0.73 0.89
CA ALA A 91 1.36 -1.13 -0.51
C ALA A 91 1.81 0.00 -1.44
N ILE A 92 2.39 -0.40 -2.57
CA ILE A 92 2.37 0.38 -3.82
C ILE A 92 1.39 -0.28 -4.79
N GLU A 93 0.63 0.53 -5.51
CA GLU A 93 -0.34 0.09 -6.49
C GLU A 93 -0.16 0.86 -7.81
N TRP A 94 -0.29 0.14 -8.93
CA TRP A 94 -0.40 0.71 -10.27
C TRP A 94 -1.82 0.50 -10.77
N ALA A 95 -2.53 1.59 -11.03
CA ALA A 95 -3.93 1.59 -11.46
C ALA A 95 -4.11 2.40 -12.74
N GLN A 96 -5.26 2.22 -13.40
CA GLN A 96 -5.73 3.19 -14.37
C GLN A 96 -6.15 4.45 -13.59
N PRO A 97 -5.81 5.68 -14.04
CA PRO A 97 -6.07 6.90 -13.27
C PRO A 97 -7.54 7.08 -12.84
N GLU A 98 -8.49 6.67 -13.68
CA GLU A 98 -9.93 6.82 -13.43
C GLU A 98 -10.42 5.95 -12.27
N ILE A 99 -9.67 4.90 -11.90
CA ILE A 99 -9.97 4.06 -10.73
C ILE A 99 -9.97 4.89 -9.46
N HIS A 100 -9.06 5.89 -9.37
CA HIS A 100 -8.91 6.77 -8.21
C HIS A 100 -9.41 8.19 -8.47
N GLY A 101 -10.24 8.40 -9.50
CA GLY A 101 -10.79 9.72 -9.84
C GLY A 101 -9.76 10.70 -10.42
N HIS A 102 -8.63 10.21 -10.93
CA HIS A 102 -7.66 11.01 -11.67
C HIS A 102 -8.01 11.02 -13.16
N ASP A 103 -9.12 11.67 -13.54
CA ASP A 103 -9.69 11.61 -14.90
C ASP A 103 -8.92 12.38 -15.99
N GLU A 104 -7.76 12.94 -15.67
CA GLU A 104 -6.93 13.63 -16.65
C GLU A 104 -6.36 12.62 -17.67
N PRO A 105 -6.48 12.88 -19.00
CA PRO A 105 -5.97 11.96 -20.01
C PRO A 105 -4.48 11.67 -19.83
N SER A 106 -4.16 10.40 -19.60
CA SER A 106 -2.79 9.92 -19.42
C SER A 106 -2.59 8.58 -20.09
N ASP A 107 -1.49 8.43 -20.82
CA ASP A 107 -1.04 7.14 -21.35
C ASP A 107 -0.25 6.32 -20.30
N GLN A 108 -0.13 6.85 -19.08
CA GLN A 108 0.63 6.24 -17.98
C GLN A 108 -0.32 5.73 -16.90
N ALA A 109 0.07 4.60 -16.28
CA ALA A 109 -0.58 4.14 -15.07
C ALA A 109 -0.38 5.17 -13.94
N LEU A 110 -1.42 5.36 -13.13
CA LEU A 110 -1.30 6.05 -11.86
C LEU A 110 -0.56 5.13 -10.88
N SER A 111 0.53 5.62 -10.31
CA SER A 111 1.23 4.96 -9.21
C SER A 111 0.84 5.64 -7.90
N VAL A 112 0.42 4.84 -6.91
CA VAL A 112 0.10 5.33 -5.57
C VAL A 112 0.82 4.48 -4.54
N VAL A 113 1.34 5.11 -3.49
CA VAL A 113 1.59 4.42 -2.23
C VAL A 113 0.34 4.54 -1.37
N LEU A 114 0.00 3.48 -0.65
CA LEU A 114 -1.21 3.44 0.15
C LEU A 114 -1.05 2.60 1.40
N TYR A 115 -1.94 2.82 2.37
CA TYR A 115 -2.24 1.82 3.37
C TYR A 115 -3.75 1.66 3.55
N LYS A 116 -4.13 0.48 4.06
CA LYS A 116 -5.47 0.21 4.61
C LYS A 116 -5.41 -0.68 5.84
N ILE A 117 -6.50 -0.71 6.59
CA ILE A 117 -6.68 -1.60 7.73
C ILE A 117 -7.74 -2.63 7.38
N LYS A 118 -7.32 -3.87 7.15
CA LYS A 118 -8.26 -4.96 6.87
C LYS A 118 -9.05 -5.30 8.13
N ASP A 119 -10.30 -5.70 7.92
CA ASP A 119 -11.22 -6.12 9.00
C ASP A 119 -11.51 -5.02 10.04
N CYS A 120 -11.17 -3.77 9.70
CA CYS A 120 -11.43 -2.59 10.51
C CYS A 120 -12.94 -2.33 10.61
N PRO A 121 -13.48 -1.92 11.77
CA PRO A 121 -14.85 -1.40 11.83
C PRO A 121 -15.02 -0.13 10.98
N MET A 122 -16.12 -0.03 10.24
CA MET A 122 -16.43 1.14 9.38
C MET A 122 -16.37 2.46 10.14
N GLU A 123 -16.88 2.46 11.38
CA GLU A 123 -16.89 3.65 12.23
C GLU A 123 -15.49 4.17 12.56
N ASP A 124 -14.50 3.29 12.71
CA ASP A 124 -13.12 3.66 13.01
C ASP A 124 -12.43 4.22 11.77
N TYR A 125 -12.62 3.59 10.62
CA TYR A 125 -12.14 4.13 9.34
C TYR A 125 -12.73 5.52 9.07
N GLN A 126 -14.03 5.70 9.24
CA GLN A 126 -14.68 7.01 9.04
C GLN A 126 -14.18 8.06 10.03
N ARG A 127 -13.93 7.69 11.29
CA ARG A 127 -13.38 8.60 12.30
C ARG A 127 -12.00 9.11 11.88
N VAL A 128 -11.09 8.21 11.50
CA VAL A 128 -9.74 8.59 11.06
C VAL A 128 -9.78 9.38 9.76
N LYS A 129 -10.61 8.97 8.79
CA LYS A 129 -10.82 9.74 7.55
C LYS A 129 -11.30 11.17 7.81
N GLN A 130 -12.22 11.36 8.75
CA GLN A 130 -12.70 12.69 9.14
C GLN A 130 -11.63 13.50 9.87
N ALA A 131 -10.89 12.89 10.80
CA ALA A 131 -9.80 13.56 11.53
C ALA A 131 -8.68 14.01 10.57
N THR A 132 -8.32 13.15 9.61
CA THR A 132 -7.31 13.44 8.58
C THR A 132 -7.65 14.72 7.80
N ARG A 133 -8.93 14.90 7.43
CA ARG A 133 -9.41 16.08 6.69
C ARG A 133 -9.40 17.38 7.50
N GLN A 134 -9.28 17.32 8.82
CA GLN A 134 -9.33 18.51 9.68
C GLN A 134 -7.96 19.16 9.86
N GLU A 135 -6.87 18.46 9.53
CA GLU A 135 -5.51 18.91 9.75
C GLU A 135 -4.74 19.06 8.45
N SER A 136 -4.30 20.28 8.15
CA SER A 136 -3.63 20.61 6.89
C SER A 136 -2.31 19.87 6.66
N ARG A 137 -1.68 19.32 7.71
CA ARG A 137 -0.46 18.51 7.53
C ARG A 137 -0.71 17.22 6.76
N TRP A 138 -1.97 16.77 6.67
CA TRP A 138 -2.35 15.56 5.96
C TRP A 138 -2.92 15.85 4.57
N ASP A 139 -2.79 17.08 4.05
CA ASP A 139 -3.36 17.49 2.75
C ASP A 139 -2.85 16.66 1.56
N ALA A 140 -1.68 16.01 1.69
CA ALA A 140 -1.16 15.10 0.67
C ALA A 140 -1.88 13.75 0.63
N ILE A 141 -2.53 13.34 1.71
CA ILE A 141 -3.21 12.05 1.84
C ILE A 141 -4.61 12.15 1.24
N GLN A 142 -4.84 11.35 0.20
CA GLN A 142 -6.12 11.19 -0.46
C GLN A 142 -6.82 9.91 0.03
N PHE A 143 -8.10 9.78 -0.30
CA PHE A 143 -8.91 8.64 0.09
C PHE A 143 -9.70 8.13 -1.10
N ASP A 144 -9.83 6.83 -1.18
CA ASP A 144 -10.72 6.19 -2.13
C ASP A 144 -11.30 4.91 -1.54
N ASP A 145 -12.27 4.33 -2.23
CA ASP A 145 -12.77 2.99 -1.94
C ASP A 145 -11.68 1.96 -2.27
N ASP A 146 -11.75 0.80 -1.61
CA ASP A 146 -10.86 -0.30 -1.91
C ASP A 146 -11.26 -0.92 -3.26
N VAL A 147 -10.33 -1.01 -4.20
CA VAL A 147 -10.58 -1.52 -5.57
C VAL A 147 -11.11 -2.97 -5.55
N TRP A 148 -10.75 -3.73 -4.52
CA TRP A 148 -11.23 -5.10 -4.31
C TRP A 148 -12.56 -5.18 -3.57
N ASN A 149 -13.07 -4.04 -3.09
CA ASN A 149 -14.25 -3.90 -2.26
C ASN A 149 -14.25 -4.90 -1.08
N SER A 150 -13.06 -5.22 -0.54
CA SER A 150 -12.92 -6.06 0.64
C SER A 150 -12.93 -5.25 1.92
N ASP A 151 -12.58 -3.96 1.82
CA ASP A 151 -12.41 -3.07 2.96
C ASP A 151 -13.06 -1.69 2.71
N TRP A 152 -13.18 -0.88 3.76
CA TRP A 152 -13.91 0.40 3.70
C TRP A 152 -13.23 1.51 2.88
N GLY A 153 -11.95 1.34 2.56
CA GLY A 153 -11.20 2.25 1.71
C GLY A 153 -9.71 2.28 2.02
N ILE A 154 -9.01 3.16 1.31
CA ILE A 154 -7.57 3.34 1.36
C ILE A 154 -7.21 4.79 1.73
N PHE A 155 -6.04 4.95 2.35
CA PHE A 155 -5.34 6.22 2.46
C PHE A 155 -4.16 6.17 1.49
N TYR A 156 -4.06 7.10 0.55
CA TYR A 156 -3.07 7.01 -0.52
C TYR A 156 -2.44 8.35 -0.90
N ILE A 157 -1.26 8.28 -1.51
CA ILE A 157 -0.51 9.42 -2.05
C ILE A 157 -0.04 9.03 -3.47
N PRO A 158 -0.41 9.80 -4.52
CA PRO A 158 0.16 9.65 -5.85
C PRO A 158 1.66 9.90 -5.88
N VAL A 159 2.40 9.08 -6.63
CA VAL A 159 3.86 9.14 -6.74
C VAL A 159 4.31 8.91 -8.18
N THR A 160 5.44 9.50 -8.57
CA THR A 160 5.98 9.45 -9.94
C THR A 160 7.43 9.02 -10.01
N ASN A 161 8.14 9.00 -8.88
CA ASN A 161 9.57 8.67 -8.82
C ASN A 161 9.96 8.05 -7.46
N GLY A 162 11.20 7.55 -7.38
CA GLY A 162 11.73 6.89 -6.18
C GLY A 162 11.68 7.74 -4.91
N PRO A 163 12.18 8.99 -4.91
CA PRO A 163 12.06 9.88 -3.75
C PRO A 163 10.62 10.07 -3.25
N GLU A 164 9.67 10.30 -4.15
CA GLU A 164 8.25 10.44 -3.79
C GLU A 164 7.65 9.17 -3.15
N ILE A 165 8.13 7.98 -3.55
CA ILE A 165 7.73 6.72 -2.91
C ILE A 165 8.17 6.69 -1.45
N THR A 166 9.44 7.01 -1.18
CA THR A 166 9.99 7.02 0.18
C THR A 166 9.30 8.08 1.04
N ASP A 167 9.16 9.31 0.55
CA ASP A 167 8.48 10.41 1.26
C ASP A 167 7.00 10.10 1.51
N GLY A 168 6.34 9.48 0.53
CA GLY A 168 4.94 9.05 0.63
C GLY A 168 4.74 7.95 1.67
N PHE A 169 5.60 6.92 1.69
CA PHE A 169 5.54 5.89 2.73
C PHE A 169 5.83 6.44 4.12
N GLN A 170 6.80 7.36 4.25
CA GLN A 170 7.06 8.00 5.54
C GLN A 170 5.84 8.80 6.01
N THR A 171 5.22 9.58 5.13
CA THR A 171 4.00 10.34 5.46
C THR A 171 2.87 9.41 5.90
N LEU A 172 2.67 8.29 5.21
CA LEU A 172 1.64 7.30 5.57
C LEU A 172 1.96 6.56 6.87
N GLN A 173 3.23 6.30 7.16
CA GLN A 173 3.68 5.76 8.44
C GLN A 173 3.38 6.72 9.59
N GLU A 174 3.76 7.99 9.46
CA GLU A 174 3.51 9.03 10.47
C GLU A 174 2.02 9.18 10.74
N HIS A 175 1.21 9.19 9.67
CA HIS A 175 -0.24 9.21 9.76
C HIS A 175 -0.82 7.99 10.48
N PHE A 176 -0.37 6.78 10.12
CA PHE A 176 -0.80 5.55 10.79
C PHE A 176 -0.42 5.54 12.27
N LEU A 177 0.79 5.97 12.62
CA LEU A 177 1.25 6.01 14.02
C LEU A 177 0.44 6.98 14.87
N GLU A 178 0.06 8.12 14.30
CA GLU A 178 -0.79 9.10 14.98
C GLU A 178 -2.21 8.58 15.26
N PHE A 179 -2.82 7.95 14.27
CA PHE A 179 -4.18 7.44 14.39
C PHE A 179 -4.23 5.98 14.88
N GLY A 180 -3.06 5.39 15.17
CA GLY A 180 -2.89 3.98 15.47
C GLY A 180 -3.76 3.51 16.61
N GLU A 181 -3.89 4.29 17.68
CA GLU A 181 -4.77 3.98 18.83
C GLU A 181 -6.25 3.96 18.44
N GLN A 182 -6.67 4.81 17.51
CA GLN A 182 -8.06 4.82 17.01
C GLN A 182 -8.39 3.55 16.21
N PHE A 183 -7.36 2.91 15.65
CA PHE A 183 -7.45 1.60 15.04
C PHE A 183 -7.12 0.46 15.99
N GLY A 184 -6.41 0.71 17.10
CA GLY A 184 -5.52 -0.26 17.73
C GLY A 184 -5.72 -0.50 19.22
N GLU A 185 -6.52 0.26 19.95
CA GLU A 185 -6.83 -0.11 21.32
C GLU A 185 -7.94 -1.18 21.38
N PRO A 186 -7.71 -2.34 22.01
CA PRO A 186 -8.80 -3.17 22.48
C PRO A 186 -9.62 -2.33 23.48
N ALA A 187 -10.94 -2.35 23.38
CA ALA A 187 -11.77 -1.85 24.46
C ALA A 187 -11.28 -2.50 25.75
N SER A 188 -10.81 -1.71 26.72
CA SER A 188 -10.35 -2.23 27.99
C SER A 188 -11.49 -3.05 28.59
N THR A 189 -11.31 -4.38 28.62
CA THR A 189 -12.22 -5.28 29.31
C THR A 189 -12.06 -5.02 30.80
N ASN A 190 -12.92 -4.14 31.33
CA ASN A 190 -13.23 -4.10 32.76
C ASN A 190 -14.15 -5.28 33.13
#